data_AF-A0A2R6ICN7-F1
#
_entry.id   AF-A0A2R6ICN7-F1
#
_cell.length_a   1.000
_cell.length_b   1.000
_cell.length_c   1.000
_cell.angle_alpha   90.00
_cell.angle_beta   90.00
_cell.angle_gamma   90.00
#
_symmetry.space_group_name_H-M   'P 1'
#
loop_
_entity.id
_entity.type
_entity.pdbx_description
1 polymer ?
#
loop_
_entity_poly.entity_id
_entity_poly.type
_entity_poly.pdbx_seq_one_letter_code
_entity_poly.pdbx_strand_id
1 'polypeptide(L)' 'MGLRSEREPGGGVARRHWTTIVLEERDDGAWRATQRGVPVEGRAKTAAAAAAAYCRKVEGTDE' A
#
# COMPACT_ATOMS: atom_id res chain seq x y z
N MET A 1 35.40 -13.72 -35.44
CA MET A 1 35.18 -12.30 -35.06
C MET A 1 33.92 -11.83 -35.79
N GLY A 2 32.86 -11.30 -35.20
CA GLY A 2 32.63 -10.86 -33.83
C GLY A 2 31.21 -11.23 -33.35
N LEU A 3 31.05 -11.15 -32.03
CA LEU A 3 29.92 -11.59 -31.23
C LEU A 3 28.68 -10.75 -31.55
N ARG A 4 27.55 -11.42 -31.81
CA ARG A 4 26.24 -10.79 -31.85
C ARG A 4 25.87 -10.57 -30.40
N SER A 5 25.92 -9.31 -29.98
CA SER A 5 25.61 -8.88 -28.63
C SER A 5 24.16 -9.29 -28.30
N GLU A 6 24.01 -10.39 -27.58
CA GLU A 6 22.76 -10.77 -26.90
C GLU A 6 22.50 -9.69 -25.85
N ARG A 7 21.68 -8.71 -26.22
CA ARG A 7 21.19 -7.69 -25.30
C ARG A 7 20.15 -8.38 -24.42
N GLU A 8 20.61 -8.92 -23.30
CA GLU A 8 19.75 -9.47 -22.26
C GLU A 8 18.71 -8.39 -21.89
N PRO A 9 17.39 -8.67 -21.99
CA PRO A 9 16.42 -7.76 -21.39
C PRO A 9 16.68 -7.83 -19.89
N GLY A 10 17.19 -6.73 -19.33
CA GLY A 10 17.41 -6.56 -17.91
C GLY A 10 16.11 -6.86 -17.17
N GLY A 11 15.97 -8.11 -16.72
CA GLY A 11 14.93 -8.58 -15.83
C GLY A 11 15.18 -7.96 -14.47
N GLY A 12 14.95 -6.65 -14.36
CA GLY A 12 14.73 -6.02 -13.09
C GLY A 12 13.51 -6.70 -12.50
N VAL A 13 13.74 -7.71 -11.65
CA VAL A 13 12.69 -8.34 -10.86
C VAL A 13 12.06 -7.21 -10.08
N ALA A 14 10.90 -6.72 -10.53
CA ALA A 14 10.13 -5.74 -9.80
C ALA A 14 9.95 -6.33 -8.41
N ARG A 15 10.68 -5.80 -7.43
CA ARG A 15 10.63 -6.26 -6.05
C ARG A 15 9.16 -6.10 -5.67
N ARG A 16 8.46 -7.22 -5.50
CA ARG A 16 7.05 -7.21 -5.13
C ARG A 16 7.00 -6.79 -3.67
N HIS A 17 6.95 -5.48 -3.44
CA HIS A 17 6.79 -4.89 -2.13
C HIS A 17 5.36 -5.20 -1.68
N TRP A 18 5.24 -6.18 -0.80
CA TRP A 18 3.99 -6.47 -0.11
C TRP A 18 3.96 -5.65 1.17
N THR A 19 2.76 -5.21 1.51
CA THR A 19 2.52 -4.44 2.72
C THR A 19 1.12 -4.75 3.21
N THR A 20 0.91 -4.61 4.51
CA THR A 20 -0.33 -5.00 5.18
C THR A 20 -0.98 -3.76 5.78
N ILE A 21 -2.26 -3.59 5.49
CA ILE A 21 -3.10 -2.58 6.15
C ILE A 21 -3.78 -3.28 7.32
N VAL A 22 -3.48 -2.81 8.53
CA VAL A 22 -4.06 -3.32 9.77
C VAL A 22 -5.38 -2.59 10.01
N LEU A 23 -6.44 -3.36 10.29
CA LEU A 23 -7.76 -2.87 10.64
C LEU A 23 -8.03 -3.21 12.10
N GLU A 24 -8.07 -2.19 12.94
CA GLU A 24 -8.29 -2.31 14.38
C GLU A 24 -9.66 -1.73 14.74
N GLU A 25 -10.48 -2.51 15.42
CA GLU A 25 -11.67 -2.00 16.09
C GLU A 25 -11.25 -1.34 17.42
N ARG A 26 -11.78 -0.15 17.69
CA ARG A 26 -11.57 0.60 18.92
C ARG A 26 -12.74 0.39 19.88
N ASP A 27 -12.52 0.64 21.17
CA ASP A 27 -13.54 0.52 22.23
C ASP A 27 -14.85 1.28 21.96
N ASP A 28 -14.80 2.36 21.17
CA ASP A 28 -15.98 3.15 20.74
C ASP A 28 -16.77 2.51 19.58
N GLY A 29 -16.42 1.29 19.16
CA GLY A 29 -17.02 0.61 17.98
C GLY A 29 -16.59 1.20 16.63
N ALA A 30 -15.58 2.08 16.64
CA ALA A 30 -15.01 2.66 15.43
C ALA A 30 -13.82 1.81 14.93
N TRP A 31 -13.72 1.69 13.62
CA TRP A 31 -12.63 1.01 12.92
C TRP A 31 -11.56 1.98 12.47
N ARG A 32 -10.31 1.57 12.63
CA ARG A 32 -9.11 2.29 12.22
C ARG A 32 -8.28 1.44 11.27
N ALA A 33 -7.97 1.97 10.10
CA ALA A 33 -7.06 1.37 9.12
C ALA A 33 -5.70 2.09 9.16
N THR A 34 -4.62 1.35 9.34
CA THR A 34 -3.24 1.88 9.36
C THR A 34 -2.30 0.98 8.55
N GLN A 35 -1.20 1.54 8.06
CA GLN A 35 -0.17 0.79 7.35
C GLN A 35 1.21 1.18 7.89
N ARG A 36 2.06 0.18 8.09
CA ARG A 36 3.43 0.43 8.52
C ARG A 36 4.19 1.21 7.45
N GLY A 37 4.77 2.34 7.86
CA GLY A 37 5.56 3.21 6.97
C GLY A 37 4.75 4.26 6.22
N VAL A 38 3.43 4.32 6.43
CA VAL A 38 2.58 5.38 5.87
C VAL A 38 1.96 6.17 7.02
N PRO A 39 2.22 7.48 7.14
CA PRO A 39 1.68 8.33 8.21
C PRO A 39 0.22 8.71 7.96
N VAL A 40 -0.58 7.78 7.43
CA VAL A 40 -1.99 7.97 7.10
C VAL A 40 -2.81 6.96 7.90
N GLU A 41 -3.96 7.40 8.38
CA GLU A 41 -4.94 6.52 8.99
C GLU A 41 -6.34 6.77 8.46
N GLY A 42 -7.04 5.69 8.10
CA GLY A 42 -8.46 5.70 7.80
C GLY A 42 -9.27 5.45 9.07
N ARG A 43 -10.39 6.15 9.24
CA ARG A 43 -11.31 5.91 10.36
C ARG A 43 -12.73 5.83 9.83
N ALA A 44 -13.50 4.85 10.28
CA ALA A 44 -14.91 4.72 9.95
C ALA A 44 -15.64 3.84 10.97
N LYS A 45 -16.96 3.64 10.78
CA LYS A 45 -17.76 2.74 11.63
C LYS A 45 -17.62 1.25 11.28
N THR A 46 -16.99 0.93 10.16
CA THR A 46 -16.79 -0.46 9.70
C THR A 46 -15.39 -0.64 9.16
N ALA A 47 -14.88 -1.87 9.19
CA ALA A 47 -13.56 -2.23 8.66
C ALA A 47 -13.40 -1.78 7.20
N ALA A 48 -14.35 -2.15 6.33
CA ALA A 48 -14.31 -1.82 4.91
C ALA A 48 -14.33 -0.31 4.66
N ALA A 49 -15.13 0.45 5.40
CA ALA A 49 -15.17 1.90 5.28
C ALA A 49 -13.87 2.56 5.78
N ALA A 50 -13.23 1.98 6.81
CA ALA A 50 -11.95 2.47 7.31
C ALA A 50 -10.84 2.23 6.27
N ALA A 51 -10.84 1.08 5.60
CA ALA A 51 -9.94 0.81 4.47
C ALA A 51 -10.16 1.79 3.31
N ALA A 52 -11.42 2.01 2.90
CA ALA A 52 -11.73 2.96 1.83
C ALA A 52 -11.31 4.40 2.19
N ALA A 53 -11.54 4.82 3.44
CA ALA A 53 -11.10 6.13 3.94
C ALA A 53 -9.57 6.24 3.98
N TYR A 54 -8.86 5.15 4.28
CA TYR A 54 -7.40 5.11 4.21
C TYR A 54 -6.91 5.29 2.77
N CYS A 55 -7.42 4.51 1.81
CA CYS A 55 -7.02 4.59 0.40
C CYS A 55 -7.16 6.02 -0.15
N ARG A 56 -8.32 6.65 0.08
CA ARG A 56 -8.58 8.04 -0.37
C ARG A 56 -7.60 9.07 0.20
N LYS A 57 -7.15 8.88 1.44
CA LYS A 57 -6.19 9.80 2.07
C LYS A 57 -4.78 9.61 1.54
N VAL A 58 -4.39 8.36 1.27
CA VAL A 58 -3.10 8.05 0.63
C VAL A 58 -3.04 8.66 -0.76
N GLU A 59 -4.12 8.54 -1.55
CA GLU A 59 -4.24 9.15 -2.87
C GLU A 59 -4.02 10.67 -2.85
N GLY A 60 -4.49 11.37 -1.81
CA GLY A 60 -4.28 12.81 -1.65
C GLY A 60 -2.96 13.23 -0.99
N THR A 61 -2.09 12.28 -0.62
CA THR A 61 -0.78 12.55 0.01
C THR A 61 0.38 12.41 -1.01
N ASP A 62 0.11 11.91 -2.21
CA ASP A 62 1.11 11.68 -3.28
C ASP A 62 1.32 12.91 -4.22
N GLU A 63 0.92 14.12 -3.79
CA GLU A 63 1.14 15.40 -4.50
C GLU A 63 2.18 16.30 -3.82
#